data_AF-A0A542MYC6-F1
#
_entry.id   AF-A0A542MYC6-F1
#
_cell.length_a   1.000
_cell.length_b   1.000
_cell.length_c   1.000
_cell.angle_alpha   90.00
_cell.angle_beta   90.00
_cell.angle_gamma   90.00
#
_symmetry.space_group_name_H-M   'P 1'
#
loop_
_entity.id
_entity.type
_entity.pdbx_description
1 polymer ?
#
loop_
_entity_poly.entity_id
_entity_poly.type
_entity_poly.pdbx_seq_one_letter_code
_entity_poly.pdbx_strand_id
1 'polypeptide(L)'
;MSDTTTVSVGELAAELAALREEVVAARALAQRAEDRGQVENLFNRYMYLHNAFEDEQIIPLWVKEGTEGIRARYTNAGQYTTWQSVTDYHRGRPHPEGKLILHATTTPVIEVAADGKTAKGVWLMAGTESGLTDPKVAEAFPDMYSPEEVLGKKVWAHWVWCKYAIDFLKQDGEWKFWKFRCYELARAPFEENWVSFGLKNQGAFDLDLMYFGDDGKPVFMPPADEPVPSTNHPYSPETVQKLEPAPPVPHDTFTDTYA
;
A
#
# COMPACT_ATOMS: atom_id res chain seq x y z
N MET A 1 -44.35 -18.33 -50.39
CA MET A 1 -45.04 -17.66 -49.28
C MET A 1 -43.96 -17.14 -48.36
N SER A 2 -43.72 -15.82 -48.38
CA SER A 2 -42.78 -15.16 -47.48
C SER A 2 -43.59 -14.74 -46.27
N ASP A 3 -43.40 -15.46 -45.17
CA ASP A 3 -44.02 -15.14 -43.88
C ASP A 3 -43.24 -13.97 -43.28
N THR A 4 -43.66 -12.76 -43.62
CA THR A 4 -43.03 -11.54 -43.11
C THR A 4 -43.63 -11.28 -41.73
N THR A 5 -42.97 -11.76 -40.68
CA THR A 5 -43.36 -11.51 -39.29
C THR A 5 -43.36 -10.00 -39.04
N THR A 6 -44.54 -9.38 -38.99
CA THR A 6 -44.70 -7.98 -38.62
C THR A 6 -44.48 -7.83 -37.12
N VAL A 7 -43.30 -7.39 -36.72
CA VAL A 7 -42.99 -7.03 -35.33
C VAL A 7 -43.88 -5.85 -34.92
N SER A 8 -44.58 -5.98 -33.80
CA SER A 8 -45.44 -4.94 -33.26
C SER A 8 -44.63 -3.82 -32.60
N VAL A 9 -45.23 -2.63 -32.51
CA VAL A 9 -44.63 -1.50 -31.77
C VAL A 9 -44.40 -1.85 -30.30
N GLY A 10 -45.25 -2.71 -29.71
CA GLY A 10 -45.10 -3.18 -28.33
C GLY A 10 -43.85 -4.05 -28.14
N GLU A 11 -43.59 -4.97 -29.08
CA GLU A 11 -42.39 -5.82 -29.08
C GLU A 11 -41.12 -4.97 -29.25
N LEU A 12 -41.13 -4.01 -30.17
CA LEU A 12 -40.00 -3.07 -30.35
C LEU A 12 -39.74 -2.22 -29.10
N ALA A 13 -40.79 -1.79 -28.38
CA ALA A 13 -40.64 -1.02 -27.16
C ALA A 13 -40.04 -1.86 -26.01
N ALA A 14 -40.45 -3.12 -25.89
CA ALA A 14 -39.90 -4.05 -24.91
C ALA A 14 -38.43 -4.38 -25.21
N GLU A 15 -38.09 -4.64 -26.47
CA GLU A 15 -36.72 -4.88 -26.91
C GLU A 15 -35.83 -3.66 -26.68
N LEU A 16 -36.31 -2.45 -26.99
CA LEU A 16 -35.57 -1.21 -26.70
C LEU A 16 -35.33 -1.01 -25.20
N ALA A 17 -36.28 -1.37 -24.34
CA ALA A 17 -36.10 -1.30 -22.90
C ALA A 17 -35.02 -2.28 -22.41
N ALA A 18 -35.07 -3.53 -22.87
CA ALA A 18 -34.06 -4.55 -22.55
C ALA A 18 -32.65 -4.13 -23.03
N LEU A 19 -32.53 -3.63 -24.27
CA LEU A 19 -31.26 -3.14 -24.80
C LEU A 19 -30.71 -1.95 -24.01
N ARG A 20 -31.57 -1.06 -23.50
CA ARG A 20 -31.13 0.05 -22.65
C ARG A 20 -30.58 -0.45 -21.32
N GLU A 21 -31.20 -1.44 -20.71
CA GLU A 21 -30.71 -2.07 -19.49
C GLU A 21 -29.37 -2.77 -19.73
N GLU A 22 -29.23 -3.51 -20.82
CA GLU A 22 -27.96 -4.15 -21.21
C GLU A 22 -26.85 -3.12 -21.44
N VAL A 23 -27.15 -2.00 -22.11
CA VAL A 23 -26.17 -0.93 -22.32
C VAL A 23 -25.73 -0.30 -21.00
N VAL A 24 -26.65 -0.09 -20.06
CA VAL A 24 -26.31 0.42 -18.72
C VAL A 24 -25.42 -0.57 -17.97
N ALA A 25 -25.76 -1.86 -17.98
CA ALA A 25 -24.99 -2.90 -17.33
C ALA A 25 -23.59 -3.04 -17.95
N ALA A 26 -23.48 -3.04 -19.28
CA ALA A 26 -22.21 -3.11 -20.00
C ALA A 26 -21.32 -1.90 -19.71
N ARG A 27 -21.89 -0.68 -19.67
CA ARG A 27 -21.15 0.54 -19.30
C ARG A 27 -20.64 0.48 -17.86
N ALA A 28 -21.46 0.01 -16.92
CA ALA A 28 -21.05 -0.13 -15.52
C ALA A 28 -19.92 -1.16 -15.37
N LEU A 29 -19.99 -2.29 -16.09
CA LEU A 29 -18.92 -3.28 -16.11
C LEU A 29 -17.62 -2.74 -16.71
N ALA A 30 -17.71 -2.06 -17.85
CA ALA A 30 -16.55 -1.44 -18.50
C ALA A 30 -15.91 -0.37 -17.61
N GLN A 31 -16.71 0.44 -16.92
CA GLN A 31 -16.22 1.44 -15.98
C GLN A 31 -15.49 0.80 -14.80
N ARG A 32 -16.03 -0.28 -14.21
CA ARG A 32 -15.33 -0.99 -13.12
C ARG A 32 -14.03 -1.64 -13.58
N ALA A 33 -13.98 -2.16 -14.80
CA ALA A 33 -12.75 -2.72 -15.37
C ALA A 33 -11.67 -1.65 -15.56
N GLU A 34 -12.05 -0.47 -16.07
CA GLU A 34 -11.18 0.70 -16.17
C GLU A 34 -10.72 1.17 -14.78
N ASP A 35 -11.64 1.29 -13.83
CA ASP A 35 -11.36 1.71 -12.46
C ASP A 35 -10.37 0.78 -11.75
N ARG A 36 -10.47 -0.54 -11.96
CA ARG A 36 -9.49 -1.52 -11.47
C ARG A 36 -8.09 -1.20 -11.97
N GLY A 37 -7.95 -0.87 -13.26
CA GLY A 37 -6.66 -0.48 -13.85
C GLY A 37 -6.12 0.85 -13.31
N GLN A 38 -7.00 1.82 -13.07
CA GLN A 38 -6.63 3.10 -12.46
C GLN A 38 -6.14 2.96 -11.02
N VAL A 39 -6.83 2.14 -10.22
CA VAL A 39 -6.43 1.81 -8.84
C VAL A 39 -5.07 1.11 -8.81
N GLU A 40 -4.84 0.14 -9.71
CA GLU A 40 -3.55 -0.54 -9.82
C GLU A 40 -2.42 0.44 -10.20
N ASN A 41 -2.66 1.30 -11.19
CA ASN A 41 -1.70 2.31 -11.61
C ASN A 41 -1.41 3.34 -10.51
N LEU A 42 -2.41 3.70 -9.69
CA LEU A 42 -2.23 4.62 -8.57
C LEU A 42 -1.23 4.06 -7.55
N PHE A 43 -1.41 2.81 -7.13
CA PHE A 43 -0.51 2.20 -6.15
C PHE A 43 0.88 1.91 -6.74
N ASN A 44 0.95 1.46 -7.99
CA ASN A 44 2.25 1.26 -8.64
C ASN A 44 3.01 2.58 -8.81
N ARG A 45 2.33 3.68 -9.14
CA ARG A 45 2.96 5.01 -9.21
C ARG A 45 3.51 5.46 -7.87
N TYR A 46 2.80 5.21 -6.77
CA TYR A 46 3.32 5.46 -5.42
C TYR A 46 4.67 4.75 -5.23
N MET A 47 4.81 3.49 -5.64
CA MET A 47 6.08 2.75 -5.50
C MET A 47 7.23 3.36 -6.31
N TYR A 48 6.96 3.83 -7.54
CA TYR A 48 7.97 4.53 -8.34
C TYR A 48 8.40 5.86 -7.71
N LEU A 49 7.43 6.66 -7.23
CA LEU A 49 7.73 7.94 -6.59
C LEU A 49 8.53 7.73 -5.29
N HIS A 50 8.12 6.76 -4.48
CA HIS A 50 8.78 6.44 -3.22
C HIS A 50 10.21 5.89 -3.42
N ASN A 51 10.45 5.14 -4.50
CA ASN A 51 11.80 4.69 -4.87
C ASN A 51 12.74 5.85 -5.19
N ALA A 52 12.21 6.89 -5.83
CA ALA A 52 12.95 8.08 -6.25
C ALA A 52 12.97 9.19 -5.19
N PHE A 53 12.38 8.98 -4.01
CA PHE A 53 12.19 10.01 -2.98
C PHE A 53 11.38 11.23 -3.43
N GLU A 54 10.53 11.06 -4.45
CA GLU A 54 9.60 12.07 -4.97
C GLU A 54 8.32 12.15 -4.12
N ASP A 55 8.47 12.06 -2.79
CA ASP A 55 7.36 11.85 -1.84
C ASP A 55 6.37 13.03 -1.81
N GLU A 56 6.81 14.27 -2.09
CA GLU A 56 5.90 15.41 -2.24
C GLU A 56 4.84 15.17 -3.34
N GLN A 57 5.18 14.42 -4.39
CA GLN A 57 4.24 14.05 -5.46
C GLN A 57 3.23 12.97 -5.01
N ILE A 58 3.46 12.32 -3.88
CA ILE A 58 2.55 11.32 -3.30
C ILE A 58 1.40 11.99 -2.54
N ILE A 59 1.63 13.15 -1.93
CA ILE A 59 0.62 13.89 -1.15
C ILE A 59 -0.72 14.06 -1.92
N PRO A 60 -0.75 14.51 -3.19
CA PRO A 60 -2.01 14.64 -3.95
C PRO A 60 -2.66 13.32 -4.38
N LEU A 61 -2.01 12.17 -4.14
CA LEU A 61 -2.58 10.84 -4.38
C LEU A 61 -3.51 10.39 -3.26
N TRP A 62 -3.42 11.02 -2.08
CA TRP A 62 -4.34 10.80 -0.97
C TRP A 62 -5.65 11.56 -1.14
N VAL A 63 -6.69 11.10 -0.45
CA VAL A 63 -7.97 11.83 -0.37
C VAL A 63 -7.77 13.24 0.15
N LYS A 64 -8.71 14.14 -0.16
CA LYS A 64 -8.66 15.54 0.29
C LYS A 64 -8.69 15.67 1.81
N GLU A 65 -8.08 16.72 2.32
CA GLU A 65 -8.20 17.12 3.72
C GLU A 65 -9.69 17.23 4.14
N GLY A 66 -10.00 16.74 5.34
CA GLY A 66 -11.37 16.66 5.86
C GLY A 66 -12.17 15.45 5.39
N THR A 67 -11.61 14.57 4.54
CA THR A 67 -12.26 13.30 4.18
C THR A 67 -12.33 12.38 5.39
N GLU A 68 -13.54 11.97 5.78
CA GLU A 68 -13.77 11.10 6.94
C GLU A 68 -13.08 9.74 6.78
N GLY A 69 -12.51 9.23 7.86
CA GLY A 69 -12.00 7.86 7.93
C GLY A 69 -10.67 7.62 7.21
N ILE A 70 -9.96 8.68 6.80
CA ILE A 70 -8.59 8.56 6.30
C ILE A 70 -7.72 7.87 7.36
N ARG A 71 -6.85 6.95 6.92
CA ARG A 71 -5.93 6.26 7.83
C ARG A 71 -4.68 5.75 7.14
N ALA A 72 -3.54 5.80 7.83
CA ALA A 72 -2.34 5.05 7.46
C ALA A 72 -1.81 4.23 8.65
N ARG A 73 -1.33 3.02 8.36
CA ARG A 73 -0.65 2.12 9.30
C ARG A 73 0.55 1.50 8.59
N TYR A 74 1.75 1.75 9.11
CA TYR A 74 2.99 1.28 8.50
C TYR A 74 3.63 0.13 9.30
N THR A 75 3.52 0.20 10.62
CA THR A 75 4.10 -0.73 11.59
C THR A 75 3.06 -1.08 12.67
N ASN A 76 3.47 -1.84 13.68
CA ASN A 76 2.65 -2.08 14.87
C ASN A 76 2.68 -0.94 15.89
N ALA A 77 3.46 0.12 15.65
CA ALA A 77 3.64 1.22 16.59
C ALA A 77 2.39 2.10 16.73
N GLY A 78 1.56 2.21 15.69
CA GLY A 78 0.32 2.98 15.75
C GLY A 78 -0.37 3.21 14.42
N GLN A 79 -1.40 4.05 14.45
CA GLN A 79 -2.14 4.51 13.29
C GLN A 79 -2.22 6.04 13.22
N TYR A 80 -2.15 6.55 11.99
CA TYR A 80 -2.33 7.96 11.66
C TYR A 80 -3.73 8.12 11.09
N THR A 81 -4.53 9.05 11.62
CA THR A 81 -5.97 9.16 11.37
C THR A 81 -6.40 10.53 10.86
N THR A 82 -5.44 11.46 10.69
CA THR A 82 -5.69 12.78 10.12
C THR A 82 -5.00 12.94 8.77
N TRP A 83 -5.50 13.83 7.92
CA TRP A 83 -4.83 14.13 6.65
C TRP A 83 -3.41 14.65 6.86
N GLN A 84 -3.22 15.52 7.86
CA GLN A 84 -1.94 16.08 8.20
C GLN A 84 -0.95 14.98 8.63
N SER A 85 -1.33 14.13 9.58
CA SER A 85 -0.45 13.07 10.09
C SER A 85 -0.13 11.99 9.05
N VAL A 86 -1.08 11.66 8.16
CA VAL A 86 -0.86 10.76 7.02
C VAL A 86 0.10 11.35 5.99
N THR A 87 -0.02 12.65 5.68
CA THR A 87 0.79 13.29 4.63
C THR A 87 2.14 13.81 5.13
N ASP A 88 2.30 14.06 6.42
CA ASP A 88 3.57 14.46 7.02
C ASP A 88 4.66 13.39 6.85
N TYR A 89 4.29 12.12 6.71
CA TYR A 89 5.20 11.04 6.34
C TYR A 89 5.95 11.30 5.02
N HIS A 90 5.32 12.02 4.10
CA HIS A 90 5.86 12.31 2.77
C HIS A 90 6.45 13.73 2.66
N ARG A 91 6.10 14.62 3.60
CA ARG A 91 6.42 16.04 3.50
C ARG A 91 7.88 16.32 3.86
N GLY A 92 8.55 17.12 3.05
CA GLY A 92 9.92 17.55 3.26
C GLY A 92 10.92 16.39 3.25
N ARG A 93 10.59 15.25 2.64
CA ARG A 93 11.49 14.11 2.58
C ARG A 93 12.72 14.47 1.73
N PRO A 94 13.95 14.22 2.21
CA PRO A 94 15.16 14.51 1.46
C PRO A 94 15.39 13.50 0.33
N HIS A 95 16.36 13.78 -0.53
CA HIS A 95 16.85 12.88 -1.59
C HIS A 95 18.25 12.35 -1.22
N PRO A 96 18.37 11.44 -0.24
CA PRO A 96 19.65 11.06 0.33
C PRO A 96 20.52 10.28 -0.66
N GLU A 97 21.77 10.72 -0.82
CA GLU A 97 22.77 10.01 -1.63
C GLU A 97 23.06 8.61 -1.06
N GLY A 98 23.13 7.60 -1.94
CA GLY A 98 23.46 6.22 -1.57
C GLY A 98 22.33 5.45 -0.87
N LYS A 99 21.15 6.05 -0.70
CA LYS A 99 19.96 5.37 -0.20
C LYS A 99 19.22 4.70 -1.36
N LEU A 100 18.75 3.48 -1.14
CA LEU A 100 17.85 2.78 -2.05
C LEU A 100 16.60 2.35 -1.29
N ILE A 101 15.43 2.62 -1.84
CA ILE A 101 14.17 1.99 -1.44
C ILE A 101 13.57 1.38 -2.70
N LEU A 102 13.70 0.08 -2.89
CA LEU A 102 13.17 -0.60 -4.06
C LEU A 102 12.07 -1.55 -3.62
N HIS A 103 10.82 -1.14 -3.78
CA HIS A 103 9.65 -1.94 -3.46
C HIS A 103 8.97 -2.41 -4.74
N ALA A 104 9.00 -3.71 -5.01
CA ALA A 104 8.31 -4.31 -6.14
C ALA A 104 7.00 -4.96 -5.66
N THR A 105 5.87 -4.43 -6.11
CA THR A 105 4.53 -4.98 -5.82
C THR A 105 4.15 -6.03 -6.85
N THR A 106 3.55 -7.13 -6.40
CA THR A 106 3.11 -8.25 -7.22
C THR A 106 1.81 -8.84 -6.67
N THR A 107 1.25 -9.80 -7.42
CA THR A 107 0.03 -10.55 -7.05
C THR A 107 -1.16 -9.67 -6.61
N PRO A 108 -1.54 -8.65 -7.40
CA PRO A 108 -2.66 -7.79 -7.05
C PRO A 108 -3.97 -8.57 -7.01
N VAL A 109 -4.75 -8.41 -5.94
CA VAL A 109 -6.18 -8.71 -5.94
C VAL A 109 -6.92 -7.42 -5.66
N ILE A 110 -7.68 -6.95 -6.65
CA ILE A 110 -8.32 -5.63 -6.64
C ILE A 110 -9.80 -5.81 -6.96
N GLU A 111 -10.66 -5.29 -6.09
CA GLU A 111 -12.11 -5.31 -6.24
C GLU A 111 -12.65 -3.89 -6.16
N VAL A 112 -13.32 -3.45 -7.23
CA VAL A 112 -14.05 -2.17 -7.27
C VAL A 112 -15.49 -2.45 -6.86
N ALA A 113 -16.01 -1.69 -5.90
CA ALA A 113 -17.38 -1.82 -5.42
C ALA A 113 -18.40 -1.68 -6.57
N ALA A 114 -19.55 -2.36 -6.47
CA ALA A 114 -20.58 -2.31 -7.51
C ALA A 114 -21.07 -0.87 -7.78
N ASP A 115 -21.07 -0.01 -6.75
CA ASP A 115 -21.42 1.41 -6.84
C ASP A 115 -20.36 2.30 -7.53
N GLY A 116 -19.16 1.77 -7.80
CA GLY A 116 -18.05 2.46 -8.47
C GLY A 116 -17.43 3.60 -7.66
N LYS A 117 -17.69 3.70 -6.36
CA LYS A 117 -17.21 4.80 -5.50
C LYS A 117 -15.98 4.43 -4.67
N THR A 118 -15.82 3.15 -4.37
CA THR A 118 -14.70 2.64 -3.57
C THR A 118 -14.08 1.42 -4.23
N ALA A 119 -12.84 1.14 -3.89
CA ALA A 119 -12.15 -0.07 -4.28
C ALA A 119 -11.26 -0.56 -3.14
N LYS A 120 -10.95 -1.84 -3.17
CA LYS A 120 -10.04 -2.50 -2.25
C LYS A 120 -8.96 -3.18 -3.05
N GLY A 121 -7.73 -3.11 -2.57
CA GLY A 121 -6.64 -3.86 -3.17
C GLY A 121 -5.72 -4.45 -2.13
N VAL A 122 -5.22 -5.65 -2.43
CA VAL A 122 -4.08 -6.24 -1.71
C VAL A 122 -2.95 -6.58 -2.66
N TRP A 123 -1.72 -6.41 -2.18
CA TRP A 123 -0.49 -6.71 -2.90
C TRP A 123 0.51 -7.41 -2.00
N LEU A 124 1.33 -8.28 -2.58
CA LEU A 124 2.58 -8.69 -1.97
C LEU A 124 3.68 -7.75 -2.46
N MET A 125 4.52 -7.28 -1.55
CA MET A 125 5.69 -6.46 -1.85
C MET A 125 6.95 -7.22 -1.44
N ALA A 126 7.91 -7.29 -2.36
CA ALA A 126 9.25 -7.76 -2.09
C ALA A 126 10.24 -6.70 -2.57
N GLY A 127 11.29 -6.47 -1.80
CA GLY A 127 12.18 -5.36 -2.09
C GLY A 127 13.47 -5.35 -1.30
N THR A 128 14.21 -4.28 -1.52
CA THR A 128 15.43 -3.97 -0.78
C THR A 128 15.38 -2.54 -0.30
N GLU A 129 15.86 -2.35 0.92
CA GLU A 129 16.13 -1.02 1.43
C GLU A 129 17.59 -0.96 1.85
N SER A 130 18.31 0.06 1.41
CA SER A 130 19.70 0.25 1.79
C SER A 130 20.07 1.70 2.01
N GLY A 131 21.20 1.92 2.67
CA GLY A 131 21.79 3.22 2.95
C GLY A 131 23.09 3.10 3.74
N LEU A 132 23.73 4.25 3.97
CA LEU A 132 24.96 4.35 4.76
C LEU A 132 24.71 5.20 6.01
N THR A 133 25.21 4.74 7.14
CA THR A 133 24.97 5.33 8.46
C THR A 133 26.29 5.68 9.14
N ASP A 134 26.33 6.76 9.90
CA ASP A 134 27.49 7.10 10.74
C ASP A 134 27.78 5.94 11.72
N PRO A 135 29.04 5.47 11.86
CA PRO A 135 29.37 4.35 12.72
C PRO A 135 28.92 4.50 14.18
N LYS A 136 28.97 5.72 14.75
CA LYS A 136 28.53 5.96 16.14
C LYS A 136 27.04 5.78 16.31
N VAL A 137 26.28 6.14 15.28
CA VAL A 137 24.82 5.99 15.29
C VAL A 137 24.42 4.52 15.17
N ALA A 138 25.18 3.75 14.39
CA ALA A 138 24.97 2.32 14.23
C ALA A 138 25.18 1.51 15.52
N GLU A 139 25.97 2.01 16.48
CA GLU A 139 26.20 1.35 17.78
C GLU A 139 24.91 1.09 18.56
N ALA A 140 23.85 1.89 18.34
CA ALA A 140 22.57 1.69 19.01
C ALA A 140 21.80 0.45 18.51
N PHE A 141 22.08 -0.01 17.29
CA PHE A 141 21.39 -1.12 16.64
C PHE A 141 22.39 -2.03 15.89
N PRO A 142 23.35 -2.66 16.60
CA PRO A 142 24.49 -3.33 15.98
C PRO A 142 24.07 -4.49 15.05
N ASP A 143 22.92 -5.09 15.31
CA ASP A 143 22.37 -6.22 14.53
C ASP A 143 21.70 -5.81 13.21
N MET A 144 21.62 -4.51 12.92
CA MET A 144 20.94 -3.98 11.72
C MET A 144 21.92 -3.64 10.59
N TYR A 145 23.23 -3.82 10.76
CA TYR A 145 24.22 -3.36 9.80
C TYR A 145 25.12 -4.51 9.32
N SER A 146 25.58 -4.41 8.08
CA SER A 146 26.57 -5.32 7.54
C SER A 146 27.89 -5.24 8.32
N PRO A 147 28.68 -6.33 8.36
CA PRO A 147 29.96 -6.33 9.05
C PRO A 147 30.98 -5.36 8.43
N GLU A 148 30.85 -5.10 7.12
CA GLU A 148 31.75 -4.23 6.37
C GLU A 148 31.33 -2.75 6.42
N GLU A 149 32.31 -1.87 6.18
CA GLU A 149 32.09 -0.44 5.99
C GLU A 149 32.31 -0.06 4.52
N VAL A 150 31.46 0.82 4.01
CA VAL A 150 31.58 1.38 2.66
C VAL A 150 31.69 2.89 2.80
N LEU A 151 32.72 3.47 2.18
CA LEU A 151 33.04 4.90 2.29
C LEU A 151 33.18 5.39 3.75
N GLY A 152 33.72 4.53 4.64
CA GLY A 152 33.91 4.83 6.06
C GLY A 152 32.60 4.93 6.88
N LYS A 153 31.49 4.44 6.34
CA LYS A 153 30.18 4.40 6.97
C LYS A 153 29.70 2.96 7.13
N LYS A 154 28.85 2.71 8.13
CA LYS A 154 28.19 1.42 8.32
C LYS A 154 27.13 1.21 7.24
N VAL A 155 27.08 -0.01 6.71
CA VAL A 155 26.15 -0.37 5.64
C VAL A 155 24.86 -0.91 6.27
N TRP A 156 23.74 -0.27 5.95
CA TRP A 156 22.42 -0.82 6.20
C TRP A 156 21.91 -1.36 4.86
N ALA A 157 21.88 -2.68 4.68
CA ALA A 157 21.36 -3.32 3.48
C ALA A 157 20.40 -4.44 3.88
N HIS A 158 19.11 -4.30 3.56
CA HIS A 158 18.06 -5.16 4.05
C HIS A 158 17.18 -5.66 2.92
N TRP A 159 16.82 -6.93 3.00
CA TRP A 159 15.67 -7.49 2.31
C TRP A 159 14.41 -7.15 3.08
N VAL A 160 13.36 -6.74 2.37
CA VAL A 160 12.08 -6.34 2.97
C VAL A 160 10.94 -6.97 2.21
N TRP A 161 10.01 -7.57 2.95
CA TRP A 161 8.78 -8.12 2.42
C TRP A 161 7.60 -7.64 3.23
N CYS A 162 6.57 -7.14 2.54
CA CYS A 162 5.34 -6.70 3.15
C CYS A 162 4.14 -7.21 2.34
N LYS A 163 2.96 -7.07 2.93
CA LYS A 163 1.69 -7.08 2.21
C LYS A 163 1.05 -5.71 2.40
N TYR A 164 0.42 -5.18 1.37
CA TYR A 164 -0.35 -3.95 1.49
C TYR A 164 -1.83 -4.28 1.37
N ALA A 165 -2.66 -3.70 2.24
CA ALA A 165 -4.10 -3.62 2.05
C ALA A 165 -4.48 -2.14 1.97
N ILE A 166 -5.15 -1.77 0.89
CA ILE A 166 -5.46 -0.39 0.60
C ILE A 166 -6.92 -0.27 0.20
N ASP A 167 -7.62 0.63 0.89
CA ASP A 167 -8.93 1.10 0.49
C ASP A 167 -8.79 2.42 -0.26
N PHE A 168 -9.50 2.52 -1.36
CA PHE A 168 -9.49 3.66 -2.28
C PHE A 168 -10.86 4.32 -2.30
N LEU A 169 -10.86 5.64 -2.45
CA LEU A 169 -12.07 6.45 -2.60
C LEU A 169 -11.97 7.25 -3.89
N LYS A 170 -13.06 7.24 -4.69
CA LYS A 170 -13.15 8.06 -5.89
C LYS A 170 -13.66 9.45 -5.53
N GLN A 171 -12.84 10.48 -5.76
CA GLN A 171 -13.17 11.89 -5.52
C GLN A 171 -13.05 12.66 -6.83
N ASP A 172 -14.12 13.34 -7.23
CA ASP A 172 -14.18 14.15 -8.45
C ASP A 172 -13.74 13.40 -9.72
N GLY A 173 -14.04 12.10 -9.79
CA GLY A 173 -13.68 11.24 -10.93
C GLY A 173 -12.30 10.60 -10.83
N GLU A 174 -11.48 10.95 -9.84
CA GLU A 174 -10.13 10.39 -9.65
C GLU A 174 -10.09 9.43 -8.45
N TRP A 175 -9.35 8.34 -8.58
CA TRP A 175 -9.07 7.43 -7.47
C TRP A 175 -8.00 8.02 -6.55
N LYS A 176 -8.21 7.89 -5.24
CA LYS A 176 -7.30 8.37 -4.18
C LYS A 176 -7.08 7.30 -3.11
N PHE A 177 -5.91 7.33 -2.47
CA PHE A 177 -5.66 6.54 -1.25
C PHE A 177 -6.53 7.06 -0.12
N TRP A 178 -7.28 6.16 0.52
CA TRP A 178 -8.15 6.51 1.64
C TRP A 178 -7.70 5.85 2.93
N LYS A 179 -7.53 4.52 2.92
CA LYS A 179 -7.02 3.77 4.07
C LYS A 179 -5.88 2.88 3.63
N PHE A 180 -4.73 2.97 4.28
CA PHE A 180 -3.51 2.30 3.88
C PHE A 180 -2.96 1.48 5.03
N ARG A 181 -2.72 0.19 4.81
CA ARG A 181 -2.12 -0.69 5.81
C ARG A 181 -1.00 -1.51 5.22
N CYS A 182 0.19 -1.32 5.77
CA CYS A 182 1.34 -2.19 5.57
C CYS A 182 1.28 -3.33 6.61
N TYR A 183 1.46 -4.55 6.15
CA TYR A 183 1.67 -5.73 6.96
C TYR A 183 3.10 -6.18 6.70
N GLU A 184 4.03 -5.80 7.56
CA GLU A 184 5.39 -6.35 7.47
C GLU A 184 5.31 -7.86 7.59
N LEU A 185 5.89 -8.55 6.61
CA LEU A 185 5.89 -10.00 6.50
C LEU A 185 7.24 -10.56 6.95
N ALA A 186 8.33 -10.02 6.43
CA ALA A 186 9.66 -10.43 6.82
C ALA A 186 10.66 -9.30 6.52
N ARG A 187 11.76 -9.28 7.28
CA ARG A 187 12.92 -8.43 7.04
C ARG A 187 14.16 -9.25 7.37
N ALA A 188 15.27 -8.96 6.70
CA ALA A 188 16.58 -9.48 7.09
C ALA A 188 17.71 -8.58 6.56
N PRO A 189 18.82 -8.42 7.30
CA PRO A 189 20.07 -7.92 6.75
C PRO A 189 20.49 -8.76 5.55
N PHE A 190 21.19 -8.17 4.59
CA PHE A 190 21.61 -8.86 3.36
C PHE A 190 22.44 -10.12 3.65
N GLU A 191 23.25 -10.10 4.71
CA GLU A 191 24.17 -11.16 5.11
C GLU A 191 23.56 -12.23 6.04
N GLU A 192 22.31 -12.04 6.47
CA GLU A 192 21.60 -12.99 7.33
C GLU A 192 20.31 -13.49 6.67
N ASN A 193 19.98 -14.77 6.84
CA ASN A 193 18.74 -15.31 6.31
C ASN A 193 17.53 -14.90 7.18
N TRP A 194 16.36 -14.76 6.56
CA TRP A 194 15.13 -14.31 7.24
C TRP A 194 14.60 -15.29 8.31
N VAL A 195 15.05 -16.55 8.32
CA VAL A 195 14.66 -17.54 9.34
C VAL A 195 15.39 -17.29 10.64
N SER A 196 16.71 -17.18 10.59
CA SER A 196 17.54 -16.82 11.75
C SER A 196 17.18 -15.43 12.28
N PHE A 197 17.07 -14.44 11.39
CA PHE A 197 16.75 -13.07 11.80
C PHE A 197 15.34 -12.93 12.37
N GLY A 198 14.36 -13.63 11.79
CA GLY A 198 12.99 -13.66 12.29
C GLY A 198 12.91 -14.15 13.73
N LEU A 199 13.69 -15.16 14.12
CA LEU A 199 13.76 -15.61 15.52
C LEU A 199 14.41 -14.56 16.44
N LYS A 200 15.48 -13.92 15.96
CA LYS A 200 16.30 -12.98 16.74
C LYS A 200 15.60 -11.64 16.99
N ASN A 201 14.90 -11.12 15.99
CA ASN A 201 14.60 -9.69 15.92
C ASN A 201 13.10 -9.37 15.82
N GLN A 202 12.30 -10.02 16.66
CA GLN A 202 10.85 -9.76 16.76
C GLN A 202 10.54 -8.31 17.16
N GLY A 203 11.43 -7.62 17.89
CA GLY A 203 11.24 -6.23 18.31
C GLY A 203 11.67 -5.17 17.29
N ALA A 204 12.42 -5.51 16.24
CA ALA A 204 12.78 -4.53 15.21
C ALA A 204 11.59 -4.10 14.34
N PHE A 205 10.51 -4.88 14.33
CA PHE A 205 9.25 -4.54 13.66
C PHE A 205 8.46 -3.45 14.42
N ASP A 206 8.89 -3.09 15.63
CA ASP A 206 8.32 -1.99 16.42
C ASP A 206 9.11 -0.68 16.26
N LEU A 207 10.19 -0.68 15.47
CA LEU A 207 10.98 0.52 15.19
C LEU A 207 10.40 1.29 14.01
N ASP A 208 9.87 2.48 14.28
CA ASP A 208 9.35 3.41 13.28
C ASP A 208 10.47 4.15 12.54
N LEU A 209 11.42 3.44 11.93
CA LEU A 209 12.45 4.06 11.09
C LEU A 209 11.82 4.52 9.76
N MET A 210 11.83 5.82 9.51
CA MET A 210 11.24 6.41 8.31
C MET A 210 12.24 6.49 7.15
N TYR A 211 13.46 6.97 7.43
CA TYR A 211 14.59 6.99 6.50
C TYR A 211 15.90 7.30 7.24
N PHE A 212 17.04 7.32 6.52
CA PHE A 212 18.27 7.93 7.02
C PHE A 212 18.47 9.26 6.29
N GLY A 213 18.67 10.35 7.04
CA GLY A 213 18.91 11.67 6.46
C GLY A 213 20.24 11.76 5.73
N ASP A 214 20.50 12.91 5.08
CA ASP A 214 21.72 13.15 4.31
C ASP A 214 23.00 13.05 5.17
N ASP A 215 22.87 13.30 6.48
CA ASP A 215 23.94 13.14 7.46
C ASP A 215 24.14 11.69 7.92
N GLY A 216 23.39 10.75 7.36
CA GLY A 216 23.39 9.34 7.71
C GLY A 216 22.74 9.06 9.07
N LYS A 217 22.01 9.99 9.69
CA LYS A 217 21.27 9.74 10.93
C LYS A 217 19.88 9.17 10.65
N PRO A 218 19.38 8.22 11.47
CA PRO A 218 18.03 7.72 11.34
C PRO A 218 17.04 8.84 11.67
N VAL A 219 16.05 8.98 10.79
CA VAL A 219 14.86 9.79 11.03
C VAL A 219 13.73 8.82 11.31
N PHE A 220 13.11 8.96 12.47
CA PHE A 220 11.98 8.16 12.89
C PHE A 220 10.67 8.80 12.46
N MET A 221 9.60 8.01 12.39
CA MET A 221 8.27 8.53 12.12
C MET A 221 7.81 9.46 13.26
N PRO A 222 6.99 10.48 12.96
CA PRO A 222 6.29 11.22 14.01
C PRO A 222 5.45 10.27 14.87
N PRO A 223 5.17 10.62 16.14
CA PRO A 223 4.27 9.81 16.96
C PRO A 223 2.93 9.59 16.26
N ALA A 224 2.44 8.35 16.28
CA ALA A 224 1.13 8.03 15.77
C ALA A 224 0.03 8.75 16.57
N ASP A 225 -1.11 9.01 15.92
CA ASP A 225 -2.26 9.66 16.56
C ASP A 225 -2.88 8.74 17.62
N GLU A 226 -2.90 7.44 17.32
CA GLU A 226 -3.52 6.41 18.16
C GLU A 226 -2.73 5.09 18.09
N PRO A 227 -2.81 4.22 19.12
CA PRO A 227 -2.28 2.86 19.05
C PRO A 227 -2.94 2.05 17.92
N VAL A 228 -2.24 1.02 17.44
CA VAL A 228 -2.80 0.13 16.42
C VAL A 228 -3.96 -0.69 17.02
N PRO A 229 -5.14 -0.76 16.37
CA PRO A 229 -6.26 -1.53 16.90
C PRO A 229 -6.05 -3.05 16.77
N SER A 230 -5.17 -3.47 15.86
CA SER A 230 -4.74 -4.86 15.67
C SER A 230 -3.32 -4.91 15.11
N THR A 231 -2.45 -5.70 15.73
CA THR A 231 -1.09 -5.91 15.23
C THR A 231 -1.08 -6.84 14.02
N ASN A 232 -0.14 -6.64 13.10
CA ASN A 232 0.19 -7.64 12.09
C ASN A 232 1.04 -8.77 12.70
N HIS A 233 1.23 -9.86 11.95
CA HIS A 233 1.98 -11.02 12.41
C HIS A 233 3.15 -11.31 11.45
N PRO A 234 4.33 -10.70 11.68
CA PRO A 234 5.53 -10.99 10.91
C PRO A 234 5.89 -12.47 10.96
N TYR A 235 6.68 -12.91 9.99
CA TYR A 235 7.21 -14.25 9.92
C TYR A 235 8.08 -14.56 11.14
N SER A 236 7.79 -15.71 11.75
CA SER A 236 8.64 -16.34 12.76
C SER A 236 8.70 -17.84 12.45
N PRO A 237 9.85 -18.50 12.65
CA PRO A 237 9.91 -19.96 12.59
C PRO A 237 9.08 -20.64 13.69
N GLU A 238 8.59 -19.90 14.68
CA GLU A 238 7.82 -20.41 15.82
C GLU A 238 6.30 -20.24 15.65
N THR A 239 5.85 -19.54 14.60
CA THR A 239 4.43 -19.23 14.39
C THR A 239 3.93 -19.67 13.03
N VAL A 240 2.61 -19.85 12.91
CA VAL A 240 1.95 -20.19 11.65
C VAL A 240 1.53 -18.91 10.93
N GLN A 241 1.82 -18.85 9.63
CA GLN A 241 1.35 -17.77 8.77
C GLN A 241 -0.17 -17.80 8.61
N LYS A 242 -0.79 -16.62 8.70
CA LYS A 242 -2.22 -16.43 8.55
C LYS A 242 -2.54 -15.78 7.20
N LEU A 243 -3.75 -16.04 6.70
CA LEU A 243 -4.30 -15.32 5.55
C LEU A 243 -4.73 -13.92 5.99
N GLU A 244 -3.74 -13.04 6.16
CA GLU A 244 -3.91 -11.66 6.57
C GLU A 244 -2.95 -10.76 5.77
N PRO A 245 -3.45 -9.69 5.13
CA PRO A 245 -4.87 -9.38 4.95
C PRO A 245 -5.55 -10.44 4.06
N ALA A 246 -6.84 -10.68 4.29
CA ALA A 246 -7.62 -11.47 3.34
C ALA A 246 -7.79 -10.69 2.02
N PRO A 247 -7.61 -11.34 0.86
CA PRO A 247 -7.92 -10.71 -0.42
C PRO A 247 -9.38 -10.22 -0.45
N PRO A 248 -9.64 -9.05 -1.05
CA PRO A 248 -11.00 -8.55 -1.14
C PRO A 248 -11.85 -9.47 -2.02
N VAL A 249 -13.16 -9.48 -1.73
CA VAL A 249 -14.18 -10.18 -2.52
C VAL A 249 -15.13 -9.15 -3.14
N PRO A 250 -15.90 -9.52 -4.18
CA PRO A 250 -16.92 -8.65 -4.74
C PRO A 250 -17.86 -8.11 -3.66
N HIS A 251 -18.16 -6.81 -3.72
CA HIS A 251 -18.97 -6.10 -2.73
C HIS A 251 -19.76 -4.96 -3.38
N ASP A 252 -20.94 -4.65 -2.83
CA ASP A 252 -21.82 -3.62 -3.40
C ASP A 252 -21.33 -2.20 -3.09
N THR A 253 -20.93 -1.98 -1.84
CA THR A 253 -20.50 -0.70 -1.28
C THR A 253 -19.38 -0.90 -0.26
N PHE A 254 -18.77 0.20 0.18
CA PHE A 254 -17.65 0.14 1.12
C PHE A 254 -17.99 -0.55 2.45
N THR A 255 -17.06 -1.37 2.93
CA THR A 255 -17.00 -1.90 4.30
C THR A 255 -15.56 -1.84 4.77
N ASP A 256 -15.29 -1.40 6.00
CA ASP A 256 -13.91 -1.32 6.52
C ASP A 256 -13.40 -2.71 6.95
N THR A 257 -12.99 -3.52 5.98
CA THR A 257 -12.52 -4.90 6.17
C THR A 257 -11.13 -4.99 6.78
N TYR A 258 -10.34 -3.92 6.71
CA TYR A 258 -8.94 -3.91 7.15
C TYR A 258 -8.73 -3.08 8.43
N ALA A 259 -9.81 -2.89 9.19
CA ALA A 259 -9.88 -2.06 10.40
C ALA A 259 -8.81 -2.37 11.45
#